data_AF-A0A5N8W2D4-F1
#
_entry.id   AF-A0A5N8W2D4-F1
#
_cell.length_a   1.000
_cell.length_b   1.000
_cell.length_c   1.000
_cell.angle_alpha   90.00
_cell.angle_beta   90.00
_cell.angle_gamma   90.00
#
_symmetry.space_group_name_H-M   'P 1'
#
loop_
_entity.id
_entity.type
_entity.pdbx_description
1 polymer ?
#
loop_
_entity_poly.entity_id
_entity_poly.type
_entity_poly.pdbx_seq_one_letter_code
_entity_poly.pdbx_strand_id
1 'polypeptide(L)'
;MDPADLAAIEAERARIRDRYLAADRPASSARGVHHVALLSSDVERTVRFYQDLLEFPLTEMIENRDYRGSTHFFFDVGHGNLLAFFDFPGLDLGPYAEVLGGLHHLAISVEPATWHRLRDKLIAAGIDHQEESGTSIYLRDPDGARVELLADPLGEMYGTVVS
;
A
#
# COMPACT_ATOMS: atom_id res chain seq x y z
N MET A 1 -24.90 11.71 -15.72
CA MET A 1 -23.94 12.43 -14.85
C MET A 1 -23.53 13.66 -15.62
N ASP A 2 -23.76 14.84 -15.08
CA ASP A 2 -23.33 16.10 -15.72
C ASP A 2 -21.80 16.08 -15.84
N PRO A 3 -21.19 16.38 -17.00
CA PRO A 3 -19.74 16.50 -17.09
C PRO A 3 -19.22 17.46 -16.02
N ALA A 4 -18.16 17.03 -15.33
CA ALA A 4 -17.57 17.82 -14.27
C ALA A 4 -17.12 19.20 -14.80
N ASP A 5 -17.39 20.26 -14.04
CA ASP A 5 -16.89 21.60 -14.33
C ASP A 5 -15.38 21.65 -14.06
N LEU A 6 -14.60 21.31 -15.09
CA LEU A 6 -13.15 21.23 -15.01
C LEU A 6 -12.50 22.59 -14.67
N ALA A 7 -13.14 23.70 -15.07
CA ALA A 7 -12.62 25.04 -14.79
C ALA A 7 -12.77 25.37 -13.30
N ALA A 8 -13.93 25.07 -12.70
CA ALA A 8 -14.14 25.23 -11.26
C ALA A 8 -13.20 24.33 -10.44
N ILE A 9 -12.98 23.08 -10.89
CA ILE A 9 -12.06 22.14 -10.23
C ILE A 9 -10.62 22.65 -10.27
N GLU A 10 -10.15 23.17 -11.40
CA GLU A 10 -8.80 23.73 -11.51
C GLU A 10 -8.65 25.01 -10.67
N ALA A 11 -9.65 25.89 -10.68
CA ALA A 11 -9.65 27.10 -9.86
C ALA A 11 -9.56 26.75 -8.36
N GLU A 12 -10.29 25.72 -7.91
CA GLU A 12 -10.23 25.27 -6.53
C GLU A 12 -8.87 24.63 -6.18
N ARG A 13 -8.30 23.83 -7.09
CA ARG A 13 -6.95 23.27 -6.94
C ARG A 13 -5.90 24.37 -6.79
N ALA A 14 -5.96 25.39 -7.64
CA ALA A 14 -5.07 26.55 -7.55
C ALA A 14 -5.22 27.28 -6.21
N ARG A 15 -6.46 27.54 -5.78
CA ARG A 15 -6.76 28.19 -4.50
C ARG A 15 -6.18 27.41 -3.30
N ILE A 16 -6.31 26.08 -3.30
CA ILE A 16 -5.77 25.21 -2.24
C ILE A 16 -4.23 25.24 -2.27
N ARG A 17 -3.63 25.08 -3.46
CA ARG A 17 -2.17 25.10 -3.63
C ARG A 17 -1.58 26.42 -3.12
N ASP A 18 -2.11 27.56 -3.57
CA ASP A 18 -1.61 28.88 -3.19
C ASP A 18 -1.73 29.15 -1.69
N ARG A 19 -2.74 28.56 -1.04
CA ARG A 19 -2.97 28.74 0.40
C ARG A 19 -2.13 27.81 1.28
N TYR A 20 -1.90 26.57 0.85
CA TYR A 20 -1.41 25.50 1.74
C TYR A 20 -0.07 24.88 1.30
N LEU A 21 0.32 25.00 0.03
CA LEU A 21 1.61 24.51 -0.46
C LEU A 21 2.68 25.59 -0.29
N ALA A 22 3.25 25.67 0.91
CA ALA A 22 4.32 26.60 1.24
C ALA A 22 5.70 25.99 0.95
N ALA A 23 6.62 26.78 0.38
CA ALA A 23 8.01 26.38 0.16
C ALA A 23 8.79 26.20 1.48
N ASP A 24 8.49 27.05 2.48
CA ASP A 24 9.01 26.93 3.84
C ASP A 24 7.89 26.37 4.73
N ARG A 25 7.89 25.05 4.91
CA ARG A 25 6.89 24.35 5.73
C ARG A 25 7.45 24.07 7.13
N PRO A 26 6.63 24.16 8.19
CA PRO A 26 7.07 23.81 9.53
C PRO A 26 7.46 22.34 9.62
N ALA A 27 8.30 22.00 10.59
CA ALA A 27 8.62 20.61 10.90
C ALA A 27 7.33 19.83 11.24
N SER A 28 7.27 18.59 10.78
CA SER A 28 6.15 17.69 11.08
C SER A 28 6.10 17.37 12.58
N SER A 29 4.91 17.30 13.15
CA SER A 29 4.67 16.72 14.48
C SER A 29 4.61 15.19 14.44
N ALA A 30 4.42 14.61 13.25
CA ALA A 30 4.43 13.17 13.05
C ALA A 30 5.86 12.63 12.98
N ARG A 31 6.02 11.36 13.34
CA ARG A 31 7.30 10.64 13.26
C ARG A 31 7.40 9.69 12.07
N GLY A 32 6.39 9.69 11.19
CA GLY A 32 6.22 8.75 10.09
C GLY A 32 4.98 7.87 10.27
N VAL A 33 4.79 6.95 9.32
CA VAL A 33 3.82 5.86 9.45
C VAL A 33 4.39 4.86 10.47
N HIS A 34 3.57 4.41 11.42
CA HIS A 34 4.01 3.38 12.37
C HIS A 34 3.79 1.98 11.79
N HIS A 35 2.60 1.73 11.27
CA HIS A 35 2.22 0.50 10.57
C HIS A 35 0.92 0.74 9.81
N VAL A 36 0.62 -0.13 8.85
CA VAL A 36 -0.67 -0.21 8.15
C VAL A 36 -1.26 -1.59 8.43
N ALA A 37 -2.55 -1.68 8.76
CA ALA A 37 -3.22 -2.95 8.99
C ALA A 37 -4.30 -3.21 7.93
N LEU A 38 -4.26 -4.39 7.32
CA LEU A 38 -5.24 -4.88 6.34
C LEU A 38 -6.00 -6.08 6.90
N LEU A 39 -6.96 -6.57 6.12
CA LEU A 39 -7.75 -7.76 6.46
C LEU A 39 -7.27 -8.93 5.61
N SER A 40 -7.24 -10.12 6.20
CA SER A 40 -6.87 -11.37 5.56
C SER A 40 -8.03 -12.35 5.67
N SER A 41 -8.45 -12.99 4.59
CA SER A 41 -9.43 -14.10 4.70
C SER A 41 -8.76 -15.46 4.91
N ASP A 42 -7.45 -15.56 4.65
CA ASP A 42 -6.65 -16.77 4.80
C ASP A 42 -5.20 -16.39 5.17
N VAL A 43 -4.85 -16.63 6.44
CA VAL A 43 -3.55 -16.25 7.01
C VAL A 43 -2.39 -16.88 6.24
N GLU A 44 -2.44 -18.16 5.92
CA GLU A 44 -1.33 -18.85 5.26
C GLU A 44 -1.17 -18.34 3.81
N ARG A 45 -2.27 -18.11 3.12
CA ARG A 45 -2.24 -17.52 1.77
C ARG A 45 -1.63 -16.12 1.77
N THR A 46 -2.00 -15.28 2.74
CA THR A 46 -1.40 -13.96 2.92
C THR A 46 0.09 -14.05 3.23
N VAL A 47 0.51 -14.97 4.11
CA VAL A 47 1.94 -15.20 4.44
C VAL A 47 2.73 -15.62 3.20
N ARG A 48 2.27 -16.60 2.44
CA ARG A 48 2.97 -17.04 1.22
C ARG A 48 3.07 -15.91 0.19
N PHE A 49 2.06 -15.06 0.09
CA PHE A 49 2.08 -13.92 -0.83
C PHE A 49 3.11 -12.86 -0.39
N TYR A 50 3.03 -12.36 0.83
CA TYR A 50 3.90 -11.27 1.26
C TYR A 50 5.33 -11.73 1.57
N GLN A 51 5.51 -12.89 2.19
CA GLN A 51 6.84 -13.40 2.51
C GLN A 51 7.48 -14.15 1.35
N ASP A 52 6.84 -15.18 0.81
CA ASP A 52 7.55 -16.07 -0.13
C ASP A 52 7.60 -15.48 -1.54
N LEU A 53 6.52 -14.81 -1.97
CA LEU A 53 6.45 -14.17 -3.28
C LEU A 53 7.07 -12.75 -3.26
N LEU A 54 6.63 -11.87 -2.35
CA LEU A 54 7.12 -10.48 -2.28
C LEU A 54 8.37 -10.26 -1.41
N GLU A 55 8.78 -11.25 -0.63
CA GLU A 55 10.02 -11.21 0.18
C GLU A 55 10.00 -10.21 1.33
N PHE A 56 8.81 -9.93 1.86
CA PHE A 56 8.62 -9.16 3.09
C PHE A 56 8.53 -10.14 4.26
N PRO A 57 9.56 -10.25 5.12
CA PRO A 57 9.60 -11.28 6.16
C PRO A 57 8.48 -11.10 7.18
N LEU A 58 7.85 -12.21 7.57
CA LEU A 58 6.95 -12.24 8.73
C LEU A 58 7.78 -12.00 10.00
N THR A 59 7.42 -11.00 10.79
CA THR A 59 8.17 -10.60 12.00
C THR A 59 7.50 -11.06 13.28
N GLU A 60 6.17 -11.07 13.32
CA GLU A 60 5.42 -11.41 14.52
C GLU A 60 4.03 -11.96 14.16
N MET A 61 3.51 -12.86 14.99
CA MET A 61 2.17 -13.43 14.89
C MET A 61 1.65 -13.69 16.30
N ILE A 62 0.55 -13.01 16.67
CA ILE A 62 -0.03 -13.05 18.01
C ILE A 62 -1.56 -13.16 17.91
N GLU A 63 -2.21 -13.56 19.00
CA GLU A 63 -3.66 -13.49 19.07
C GLU A 63 -4.10 -12.01 19.15
N ASN A 64 -5.11 -11.67 18.35
CA ASN A 64 -5.76 -10.38 18.38
C ASN A 64 -6.39 -10.16 19.76
N ARG A 65 -5.94 -9.11 20.46
CA ARG A 65 -6.42 -8.76 21.79
C ARG A 65 -7.93 -8.48 21.82
N ASP A 66 -8.47 -7.95 20.73
CA ASP A 66 -9.82 -7.41 20.68
C ASP A 66 -10.84 -8.40 20.09
N TYR A 67 -10.38 -9.52 19.52
CA TYR A 67 -11.24 -10.59 18.97
C TYR A 67 -10.61 -11.97 19.19
N ARG A 68 -11.16 -12.74 20.14
CA ARG A 68 -10.66 -14.07 20.49
C ARG A 68 -10.62 -14.99 19.27
N GLY A 69 -9.50 -15.68 19.09
CA GLY A 69 -9.26 -16.58 17.97
C GLY A 69 -8.87 -15.89 16.67
N SER A 70 -8.94 -14.55 16.58
CA SER A 70 -8.33 -13.83 15.47
C SER A 70 -6.83 -13.72 15.65
N THR A 71 -6.09 -13.79 14.56
CA THR A 71 -4.65 -13.58 14.45
C THR A 71 -4.36 -12.12 14.12
N HIS A 72 -3.35 -11.55 14.75
CA HIS A 72 -2.71 -10.29 14.35
C HIS A 72 -1.25 -10.58 14.00
N PHE A 73 -0.87 -10.34 12.75
CA PHE A 73 0.44 -10.74 12.24
C PHE A 73 1.06 -9.66 11.35
N PHE A 74 2.39 -9.61 11.29
CA PHE A 74 3.14 -8.47 10.78
C PHE A 74 4.26 -8.87 9.82
N PHE A 75 4.48 -8.07 8.78
CA PHE A 75 5.61 -8.17 7.86
C PHE A 75 6.49 -6.93 7.94
N ASP A 76 7.81 -7.10 7.82
CA ASP A 76 8.76 -6.00 7.64
C ASP A 76 8.72 -5.52 6.18
N VAL A 77 8.37 -4.25 5.99
CA VAL A 77 8.34 -3.59 4.67
C VAL A 77 9.41 -2.49 4.54
N GLY A 78 10.43 -2.56 5.40
CA GLY A 78 11.59 -1.68 5.36
C GLY A 78 11.40 -0.35 6.09
N HIS A 79 12.51 0.34 6.34
CA HIS A 79 12.54 1.63 7.03
C HIS A 79 11.82 1.65 8.40
N GLY A 80 11.78 0.50 9.07
CA GLY A 80 11.10 0.34 10.37
C GLY A 80 9.57 0.36 10.27
N ASN A 81 9.00 0.23 9.07
CA ASN A 81 7.56 0.15 8.86
C ASN A 81 7.10 -1.31 8.88
N LEU A 82 5.88 -1.52 9.39
CA LEU A 82 5.24 -2.84 9.40
C LEU A 82 3.94 -2.82 8.59
N LEU A 83 3.72 -3.91 7.86
CA LEU A 83 2.42 -4.24 7.28
C LEU A 83 1.77 -5.34 8.11
N ALA A 84 0.65 -5.02 8.75
CA ALA A 84 -0.08 -5.89 9.65
C ALA A 84 -1.37 -6.43 9.01
N PHE A 85 -1.87 -7.54 9.54
CA PHE A 85 -3.12 -8.16 9.10
C PHE A 85 -3.94 -8.69 10.27
N PHE A 86 -5.26 -8.68 10.10
CA PHE A 86 -6.23 -9.37 10.95
C PHE A 86 -7.11 -10.33 10.14
N ASP A 87 -7.44 -11.50 10.68
CA ASP A 87 -8.22 -12.56 9.99
C ASP A 87 -9.69 -12.72 10.42
N PHE A 88 -10.09 -12.12 11.56
CA PHE A 88 -11.46 -12.12 12.12
C PHE A 88 -12.33 -13.36 11.79
N PRO A 89 -11.97 -14.57 12.26
CA PRO A 89 -12.67 -15.79 11.89
C PRO A 89 -14.14 -15.75 12.31
N GLY A 90 -15.00 -16.20 11.41
CA GLY A 90 -16.46 -16.23 11.60
C GLY A 90 -17.17 -14.93 11.23
N LEU A 91 -16.44 -13.85 10.86
CA LEU A 91 -17.05 -12.68 10.23
C LEU A 91 -17.06 -12.84 8.71
N ASP A 92 -18.18 -12.49 8.08
CA ASP A 92 -18.25 -12.31 6.64
C ASP A 92 -17.86 -10.87 6.30
N LEU A 93 -16.62 -10.70 5.88
CA LEU A 93 -16.03 -9.38 5.57
C LEU A 93 -16.37 -8.91 4.15
N GLY A 94 -16.91 -9.79 3.30
CA GLY A 94 -17.11 -9.52 1.88
C GLY A 94 -15.80 -9.31 1.10
N PRO A 95 -15.88 -9.05 -0.22
CA PRO A 95 -14.70 -8.74 -1.02
C PRO A 95 -14.22 -7.30 -0.77
N TYR A 96 -12.93 -7.05 -1.01
CA TYR A 96 -12.39 -5.70 -1.07
C TYR A 96 -13.17 -4.81 -2.05
N ALA A 97 -13.36 -3.54 -1.66
CA ALA A 97 -13.96 -2.50 -2.49
C ALA A 97 -13.16 -1.20 -2.42
N GLU A 98 -12.81 -0.65 -3.58
CA GLU A 98 -12.12 0.64 -3.71
C GLU A 98 -13.15 1.77 -3.63
N VAL A 99 -13.48 2.18 -2.40
CA VAL A 99 -14.53 3.16 -2.10
C VAL A 99 -14.04 4.26 -1.17
N LEU A 100 -14.76 5.38 -1.11
CA LEU A 100 -14.48 6.45 -0.15
C LEU A 100 -14.49 5.90 1.28
N GLY A 101 -13.41 6.16 2.03
CA GLY A 101 -13.19 5.63 3.38
C GLY A 101 -12.44 4.28 3.42
N GLY A 102 -12.24 3.62 2.28
CA GLY A 102 -11.38 2.45 2.13
C GLY A 102 -9.96 2.81 1.69
N LEU A 103 -9.08 1.80 1.69
CA LEU A 103 -7.73 1.93 1.11
C LEU A 103 -7.82 2.03 -0.41
N HIS A 104 -7.26 3.08 -1.02
CA HIS A 104 -7.14 3.17 -2.47
C HIS A 104 -6.00 2.27 -3.00
N HIS A 105 -4.77 2.43 -2.49
CA HIS A 105 -3.69 1.47 -2.63
C HIS A 105 -2.61 1.71 -1.56
N LEU A 106 -1.71 0.73 -1.39
CA LEU A 106 -0.49 0.83 -0.58
C LEU A 106 0.75 0.71 -1.49
N ALA A 107 1.52 1.80 -1.59
CA ALA A 107 2.79 1.80 -2.30
C ALA A 107 3.94 1.41 -1.38
N ILE A 108 4.75 0.45 -1.79
CA ILE A 108 5.89 -0.08 -1.05
C ILE A 108 7.15 0.13 -1.88
N SER A 109 8.10 0.88 -1.31
CA SER A 109 9.38 1.15 -1.95
C SER A 109 10.24 -0.11 -1.95
N VAL A 110 10.84 -0.42 -3.10
CA VAL A 110 11.78 -1.52 -3.29
C VAL A 110 12.97 -1.04 -4.11
N GLU A 111 14.16 -1.60 -3.86
CA GLU A 111 15.33 -1.29 -4.70
C GLU A 111 15.08 -1.66 -6.17
N PRO A 112 15.62 -0.91 -7.17
CA PRO A 112 15.35 -1.19 -8.59
C PRO A 112 15.67 -2.61 -9.04
N ALA A 113 16.76 -3.20 -8.54
CA ALA A 113 17.10 -4.60 -8.84
C ALA A 113 16.09 -5.58 -8.22
N THR A 114 15.59 -5.29 -7.02
CA THR A 114 14.54 -6.05 -6.37
C THR A 114 13.22 -5.91 -7.11
N TRP A 115 12.87 -4.71 -7.58
CA TRP A 115 11.67 -4.47 -8.39
C TRP A 115 11.59 -5.39 -9.62
N HIS A 116 12.65 -5.43 -10.43
CA HIS A 116 12.70 -6.30 -11.61
C HIS A 116 12.56 -7.78 -11.24
N ARG A 117 13.20 -8.19 -10.16
CA ARG A 117 13.16 -9.56 -9.67
C ARG A 117 11.76 -9.94 -9.16
N LEU A 118 11.09 -9.05 -8.42
CA LEU A 118 9.73 -9.27 -7.94
C LEU A 118 8.73 -9.29 -9.09
N ARG A 119 8.86 -8.41 -10.09
CA ARG A 119 8.09 -8.47 -11.33
C ARG A 119 8.21 -9.84 -12.00
N ASP A 120 9.43 -10.34 -12.17
CA ASP A 120 9.65 -11.65 -12.82
C ASP A 120 9.02 -12.79 -12.00
N LYS A 121 9.05 -12.71 -10.66
CA LYS A 121 8.35 -13.67 -9.78
C LYS A 121 6.82 -13.58 -9.93
N LEU A 122 6.25 -12.38 -10.03
CA LEU A 122 4.81 -12.16 -10.26
C LEU A 122 4.37 -12.80 -11.58
N ILE A 123 5.14 -12.58 -12.66
CA ILE A 123 4.91 -13.20 -13.98
C ILE A 123 4.96 -14.73 -13.86
N ALA A 124 6.00 -15.27 -13.24
CA ALA A 124 6.17 -16.71 -13.09
C ALA A 124 5.07 -17.37 -12.24
N ALA A 125 4.54 -16.65 -11.26
CA ALA A 125 3.44 -17.09 -10.41
C ALA A 125 2.05 -16.89 -11.05
N GLY A 126 1.98 -16.23 -12.23
CA GLY A 126 0.72 -15.95 -12.91
C GLY A 126 -0.16 -14.91 -12.21
N ILE A 127 0.44 -14.00 -11.43
CA ILE A 127 -0.27 -12.92 -10.75
C ILE A 127 -0.57 -11.80 -11.74
N ASP A 128 -1.84 -11.40 -11.82
CA ASP A 128 -2.27 -10.26 -12.62
C ASP A 128 -1.67 -8.95 -12.06
N HIS A 129 -1.12 -8.13 -12.94
CA HIS A 129 -0.44 -6.90 -12.58
C HIS A 129 -0.43 -5.91 -13.74
N GLN A 130 -0.25 -4.63 -13.40
CA GLN A 130 -0.16 -3.54 -14.35
C GLN A 130 1.13 -2.76 -14.14
N GLU A 131 2.03 -2.81 -15.11
CA GLU A 131 3.20 -1.92 -15.15
C GLU A 131 2.76 -0.55 -15.65
N GLU A 132 2.83 0.48 -14.80
CA GLU A 132 2.51 1.87 -15.18
C GLU A 132 3.74 2.61 -15.73
N SER A 133 4.93 2.17 -15.32
CA SER A 133 6.22 2.70 -15.77
C SER A 133 7.31 1.62 -15.66
N GLY A 134 8.55 1.97 -16.02
CA GLY A 134 9.70 1.11 -15.75
C GLY A 134 10.11 1.01 -14.26
N THR A 135 9.39 1.71 -13.36
CA THR A 135 9.67 1.75 -11.92
C THR A 135 8.44 1.48 -11.05
N SER A 136 7.24 1.31 -11.62
CA SER A 136 5.99 1.11 -10.88
C SER A 136 5.19 -0.06 -11.44
N ILE A 137 4.79 -0.96 -10.55
CA ILE A 137 3.91 -2.09 -10.85
C ILE A 137 2.79 -2.17 -9.81
N TYR A 138 1.55 -2.15 -10.28
CA TYR A 138 0.37 -2.35 -9.47
C TYR A 138 -0.07 -3.81 -9.53
N LEU A 139 -0.50 -4.34 -8.39
CA LEU A 139 -1.05 -5.68 -8.27
C LEU A 139 -2.14 -5.70 -7.20
N ARG A 140 -2.88 -6.80 -7.13
CA ARG A 140 -3.79 -7.08 -6.03
C ARG A 140 -3.21 -8.18 -5.16
N ASP A 141 -3.31 -8.01 -3.85
CA ASP A 141 -3.02 -9.06 -2.90
C ASP A 141 -4.10 -10.16 -2.95
N PRO A 142 -3.97 -11.26 -2.18
CA PRO A 142 -4.93 -12.36 -2.21
C PRO A 142 -6.36 -11.99 -1.82
N ASP A 143 -6.55 -10.88 -1.11
CA ASP A 143 -7.83 -10.39 -0.62
C ASP A 143 -8.32 -9.15 -1.40
N GLY A 144 -7.59 -8.77 -2.46
CA GLY A 144 -7.96 -7.74 -3.43
C GLY A 144 -7.41 -6.35 -3.14
N ALA A 145 -6.71 -6.15 -2.02
CA ALA A 145 -6.10 -4.88 -1.67
C ALA A 145 -5.09 -4.47 -2.75
N ARG A 146 -5.19 -3.23 -3.22
CA ARG A 146 -4.31 -2.73 -4.27
C ARG A 146 -2.95 -2.38 -3.67
N VAL A 147 -1.91 -3.02 -4.16
CA VAL A 147 -0.51 -2.80 -3.78
C VAL A 147 0.22 -2.22 -4.98
N GLU A 148 1.19 -1.36 -4.72
CA GLU A 148 2.15 -0.87 -5.71
C GLU A 148 3.56 -1.20 -5.21
N LEU A 149 4.40 -1.77 -6.08
CA LEU A 149 5.84 -1.82 -5.85
C LEU A 149 6.48 -0.70 -6.65
N LEU A 150 7.17 0.21 -5.96
CA LEU A 150 7.75 1.41 -6.54
C LEU A 150 9.27 1.43 -6.35
N ALA A 151 10.00 1.56 -7.45
CA ALA A 151 11.46 1.57 -7.47
C ALA A 151 12.09 2.97 -7.31
N ASP A 152 11.26 4.01 -7.29
CA ASP A 152 11.72 5.37 -7.03
C ASP A 152 12.17 5.51 -5.56
N PRO A 153 13.19 6.34 -5.26
CA PRO A 153 13.58 6.62 -3.89
C PRO A 153 12.43 7.15 -3.03
N LEU A 154 12.49 6.91 -1.73
CA LEU A 154 11.50 7.47 -0.80
C LEU A 154 11.47 9.00 -0.90
N GLY A 155 10.27 9.55 -1.08
CA GLY A 155 10.06 10.99 -1.24
C GLY A 155 10.27 11.48 -2.68
N GLU A 156 10.49 10.60 -3.64
CA GLU A 156 10.55 10.92 -5.07
C GLU A 156 9.42 10.22 -5.82
N MET A 157 8.94 10.86 -6.88
CA MET A 157 7.95 10.30 -7.79
C MET A 157 8.29 10.73 -9.23
N TYR A 158 8.51 9.75 -10.10
CA TYR A 158 8.92 9.94 -11.50
C TYR A 158 10.15 10.86 -11.65
N GLY A 159 11.13 10.71 -10.76
CA GLY A 159 12.35 11.51 -10.72
C GLY A 159 12.17 12.95 -10.23
N THR A 160 11.00 13.28 -9.65
CA THR A 160 10.75 14.56 -9.01
C THR A 160 10.67 14.37 -7.50
N VAL A 161 11.40 15.19 -6.74
CA VAL A 161 11.29 15.22 -5.29
C VAL A 161 9.91 15.74 -4.89
N VAL A 162 9.16 14.92 -4.15
CA VAL A 162 7.85 15.23 -3.57
C VAL A 162 8.06 15.42 -2.07
N SER A 163 8.78 16.49 -1.71
CA SER A 163 9.10 16.84 -0.32
C SER A 163 8.77 18.29 -0.03
#